data_AF-A0A9E7JR01-F1
#
_entry.id   AF-A0A9E7JR01-F1
#
_cell.length_a   1.000
_cell.length_b   1.000
_cell.length_c   1.000
_cell.angle_alpha   90.00
_cell.angle_beta   90.00
_cell.angle_gamma   90.00
#
_symmetry.space_group_name_H-M   'P 1'
#
loop_
_entity.id
_entity.type
_entity.pdbx_description
1 polymer ?
#
loop_
_entity_poly.entity_id
_entity_poly.type
_entity_poly.pdbx_seq_one_letter_code
_entity_poly.pdbx_strand_id
1 'polypeptide(L)'
;MDDIVKVVLLAGRLLTALICEYLDWAGLGHTLKVYLPECNLPKDFWKEELKDFSNKNQYDSNKNGDSGPLLLEVLEGYLKIRGAW
;
A
#
# COMPACT_ATOMS: atom_id res chain seq x y z
N MET A 1 -16.31 14.81 -14.21
CA MET A 1 -14.99 14.38 -14.75
C MET A 1 -13.94 14.41 -13.65
N ASP A 2 -14.01 15.43 -12.79
CA ASP A 2 -13.17 15.66 -11.62
C ASP A 2 -13.21 14.54 -10.58
N ASP A 3 -14.37 13.92 -10.33
CA ASP A 3 -14.48 12.83 -9.35
C ASP A 3 -13.82 11.53 -9.80
N ILE A 4 -13.87 11.21 -11.10
CA ILE A 4 -13.19 10.04 -11.66
C ILE A 4 -11.68 10.22 -11.58
N VAL A 5 -11.18 11.40 -11.93
CA VAL A 5 -9.74 11.70 -11.83
C VAL A 5 -9.29 11.62 -10.38
N LYS A 6 -10.07 12.15 -9.43
CA LYS A 6 -9.78 12.02 -7.99
C LYS A 6 -9.72 10.57 -7.54
N VAL A 7 -10.69 9.74 -7.94
CA VAL A 7 -10.73 8.31 -7.61
C VAL A 7 -9.51 7.59 -8.17
N VAL A 8 -9.14 7.84 -9.43
CA VAL A 8 -7.96 7.22 -10.06
C VAL A 8 -6.68 7.66 -9.36
N LEU A 9 -6.56 8.94 -8.99
CA LEU A 9 -5.37 9.47 -8.33
C LEU A 9 -5.24 8.97 -6.88
N LEU A 10 -6.34 8.89 -6.14
CA LEU A 10 -6.39 8.38 -4.77
C LEU A 10 -6.10 6.87 -4.74
N ALA A 11 -6.71 6.10 -5.65
CA ALA A 11 -6.45 4.66 -5.75
C ALA A 11 -5.00 4.37 -6.17
N GLY A 12 -4.46 5.14 -7.11
CA GLY A 12 -3.07 5.04 -7.52
C GLY A 12 -2.10 5.34 -6.38
N ARG A 13 -2.37 6.38 -5.59
CA ARG A 13 -1.54 6.77 -4.44
C ARG A 13 -1.51 5.69 -3.36
N LEU A 14 -2.67 5.11 -3.03
CA LEU A 14 -2.76 3.99 -2.09
C LEU A 14 -2.02 2.74 -2.62
N LEU A 15 -2.20 2.40 -3.89
CA LEU A 15 -1.51 1.27 -4.51
C LEU A 15 0.01 1.42 -4.41
N THR A 16 0.52 2.62 -4.72
CA THR A 16 1.94 2.91 -4.60
C THR A 16 2.43 2.80 -3.15
N ALA A 17 1.62 3.24 -2.17
CA ALA A 17 1.96 3.08 -0.76
C ALA A 17 2.05 1.61 -0.32
N LEU A 18 1.12 0.77 -0.78
CA LEU A 18 1.14 -0.68 -0.55
C LEU A 18 2.36 -1.36 -1.19
N ILE A 19 2.76 -0.92 -2.39
CA ILE A 19 3.98 -1.41 -3.06
C ILE A 19 5.23 -1.03 -2.25
N CYS A 20 5.31 0.20 -1.76
CA CYS A 20 6.44 0.65 -0.94
C CYS A 20 6.56 -0.16 0.37
N GLU A 21 5.44 -0.48 1.01
CA GLU A 21 5.42 -1.32 2.21
C GLU A 21 5.88 -2.75 1.92
N TYR A 22 5.40 -3.35 0.84
CA TYR A 22 5.86 -4.66 0.40
C TYR A 22 7.39 -4.69 0.16
N LEU A 23 7.93 -3.67 -0.50
CA LEU A 23 9.38 -3.58 -0.76
C LEU A 23 10.18 -3.44 0.55
N ASP A 24 9.65 -2.72 1.54
CA ASP A 24 10.27 -2.57 2.86
C ASP A 24 10.23 -3.91 3.63
N TRP A 25 9.06 -4.56 3.68
CA TRP A 25 8.85 -5.86 4.32
C TRP A 25 9.73 -6.98 3.71
N ALA A 26 9.83 -7.02 2.38
CA ALA A 26 10.64 -8.01 1.67
C ALA A 26 12.16 -7.75 1.76
N GLY A 27 12.60 -6.69 2.46
CA GLY A 27 14.01 -6.33 2.57
C GLY A 27 14.61 -5.72 1.29
N LEU A 28 13.78 -5.26 0.36
CA LEU A 28 14.17 -4.67 -0.94
C LEU A 28 14.46 -3.17 -0.84
N GLY A 29 15.13 -2.73 0.23
CA GLY A 29 15.41 -1.32 0.49
C GLY A 29 16.27 -0.63 -0.58
N HIS A 30 17.09 -1.38 -1.33
CA HIS A 30 17.83 -0.84 -2.47
C HIS A 30 16.90 -0.44 -3.62
N THR A 31 15.94 -1.31 -3.96
CA THR A 31 14.93 -1.02 -4.97
C THR A 31 14.06 0.16 -4.54
N LEU A 32 13.67 0.23 -3.26
CA LEU A 32 12.87 1.33 -2.73
C LEU A 32 13.58 2.69 -2.86
N LYS A 33 14.90 2.74 -2.66
CA LYS A 33 15.71 3.96 -2.81
C LYS A 33 15.76 4.48 -4.25
N VAL A 34 15.55 3.63 -5.25
CA VAL A 34 15.49 4.01 -6.67
C VAL A 34 14.05 4.29 -7.08
N TYR A 35 13.10 3.46 -6.64
CA TYR A 35 11.68 3.58 -6.96
C TYR A 35 11.06 4.90 -6.49
N LEU A 36 11.35 5.33 -5.26
CA LEU A 36 10.82 6.59 -4.71
C LEU A 36 11.19 7.82 -5.56
N PRO A 37 12.48 8.08 -5.88
CA PRO A 37 12.84 9.21 -6.73
C PRO A 37 12.37 9.05 -8.18
N GLU A 38 12.35 7.85 -8.75
CA GLU A 38 11.82 7.62 -10.10
C GLU A 38 10.33 7.96 -10.22
N CYS A 39 9.55 7.69 -9.17
CA CYS A 39 8.14 8.06 -9.10
C CYS A 39 7.90 9.49 -8.58
N ASN A 40 8.96 10.27 -8.32
CA ASN A 40 8.88 11.60 -7.72
C ASN A 40 8.11 11.61 -6.38
N LEU A 41 8.32 10.58 -5.57
CA LEU A 41 7.63 10.38 -4.29
C LEU A 41 8.50 10.85 -3.12
N PRO A 42 7.92 11.51 -2.11
CA PRO A 42 8.63 11.84 -0.89
C PRO A 42 9.10 10.58 -0.16
N LYS A 43 10.26 10.68 0.50
CA LYS A 43 10.72 9.62 1.40
C LYS A 43 9.66 9.39 2.49
N ASP A 44 9.39 8.13 2.79
CA ASP A 44 8.45 7.71 3.85
C ASP A 44 6.97 8.12 3.63
N PHE A 45 6.57 8.64 2.44
CA PHE A 45 5.18 9.05 2.18
C PHE A 45 4.16 7.93 2.43
N TRP A 46 4.56 6.69 2.12
CA TRP A 46 3.73 5.50 2.22
C TRP A 46 3.32 5.18 3.66
N LYS A 47 4.12 5.55 4.66
CA LYS A 47 3.82 5.30 6.07
C LYS A 47 2.60 6.09 6.54
N GLU A 48 2.53 7.37 6.18
CA GLU A 48 1.40 8.24 6.52
C GLU A 48 0.15 7.83 5.73
N GLU A 49 0.29 7.48 4.46
CA GLU A 49 -0.83 7.02 3.62
C GLU A 49 -1.45 5.71 4.16
N LEU A 50 -0.60 4.73 4.51
CA LEU A 50 -1.07 3.46 5.06
C LEU A 50 -1.64 3.61 6.47
N LYS A 51 -1.12 4.54 7.27
CA LYS A 51 -1.69 4.88 8.58
C LYS A 51 -3.09 5.47 8.45
N ASP A 52 -3.29 6.42 7.52
CA ASP A 52 -4.61 6.97 7.23
C ASP A 52 -5.57 5.90 6.71
N PHE A 53 -5.10 5.02 5.81
CA PHE A 53 -5.87 3.88 5.31
C PHE A 53 -6.26 2.90 6.43
N SER A 54 -5.32 2.53 7.31
CA SER A 54 -5.57 1.61 8.43
C SER A 54 -6.59 2.20 9.39
N ASN A 55 -6.47 3.49 9.72
CA ASN A 55 -7.40 4.19 10.60
C ASN A 55 -8.83 4.23 10.02
N LYS A 56 -8.97 4.47 8.70
CA LYS A 56 -10.27 4.51 8.02
C LYS A 56 -10.96 3.15 7.93
N ASN A 57 -10.17 2.07 7.82
CA ASN A 57 -10.70 0.72 7.64
C ASN A 57 -10.77 -0.09 8.95
N GLN A 58 -10.53 0.55 10.11
CA GLN A 58 -10.45 -0.12 11.41
C GLN A 58 -9.51 -1.35 11.37
N TYR A 59 -8.44 -1.22 10.58
CA TYR A 59 -7.48 -2.28 10.39
C TYR A 59 -6.52 -2.28 11.57
N ASP A 60 -6.43 -3.42 12.27
CA ASP A 60 -5.58 -3.54 13.46
C ASP A 60 -4.11 -3.62 13.01
N SER A 61 -3.44 -2.47 13.01
CA SER A 61 -2.00 -2.33 12.73
C SER A 61 -1.12 -3.07 13.77
N ASN A 62 -1.69 -3.70 14.81
CA ASN A 62 -0.95 -4.43 15.84
C ASN A 62 -0.51 -5.85 15.42
N LYS A 63 -0.44 -6.10 14.12
CA LYS A 63 0.13 -7.32 13.58
C LYS A 63 1.65 -7.26 13.70
N ASN A 64 2.15 -7.77 14.83
CA ASN A 64 3.58 -8.05 15.07
C ASN A 64 4.22 -8.60 13.77
N GLY A 65 5.44 -8.15 13.46
CA GLY A 65 6.17 -8.33 12.19
C GLY A 65 6.45 -9.76 11.71
N ASP A 66 5.74 -10.75 12.23
CA ASP A 66 5.54 -12.09 11.65
C ASP A 66 4.36 -12.12 10.66
N SER A 67 3.51 -11.10 10.68
CA SER A 67 2.41 -10.94 9.72
C SER A 67 2.94 -10.43 8.38
N GLY A 68 2.46 -11.02 7.28
CA GLY A 68 2.84 -10.62 5.93
C GLY A 68 2.46 -9.17 5.58
N PRO A 69 2.90 -8.68 4.41
CA PRO A 69 2.72 -7.29 4.01
C PRO A 69 1.23 -6.99 3.81
N LEU A 70 0.82 -5.74 4.10
CA LEU A 70 -0.57 -5.30 3.98
C LEU A 70 -1.11 -5.48 2.55
N LEU A 71 -0.22 -5.34 1.56
CA LEU A 71 -0.54 -5.60 0.16
C LEU A 71 -1.10 -7.02 -0.06
N LEU A 72 -0.54 -8.03 0.62
CA LEU A 72 -1.01 -9.40 0.49
C LEU A 72 -2.43 -9.56 1.02
N GLU A 73 -2.73 -9.00 2.19
CA GLU A 73 -4.06 -9.09 2.79
C GLU A 73 -5.13 -8.39 1.95
N VAL A 74 -4.79 -7.25 1.34
CA VAL A 74 -5.68 -6.54 0.39
C VAL A 74 -5.94 -7.40 -0.86
N LEU A 75 -4.90 -8.04 -1.41
CA LEU A 75 -5.03 -8.92 -2.58
C LEU A 75 -5.85 -10.18 -2.26
N GLU A 76 -5.63 -10.80 -1.11
CA GLU A 76 -6.42 -11.94 -0.64
C GLU A 76 -7.90 -11.56 -0.49
N GLY A 77 -8.19 -10.39 0.11
CA GLY A 77 -9.55 -9.87 0.20
C GLY A 77 -10.19 -9.70 -1.17
N TYR A 78 -9.47 -9.10 -2.12
CA TYR A 78 -9.93 -8.93 -3.50
C TYR A 78 -10.20 -10.27 -4.20
N LEU A 79 -9.30 -11.24 -4.07
CA LEU A 79 -9.45 -12.55 -4.72
C LEU A 79 -10.57 -13.38 -4.10
N LYS A 80 -10.78 -13.31 -2.78
CA LYS A 80 -11.93 -13.95 -2.10
C LYS A 80 -13.26 -13.41 -2.59
N ILE A 81 -13.38 -12.09 -2.79
CA ILE A 81 -14.59 -11.46 -3.34
C ILE A 81 -14.92 -11.98 -4.75
N ARG A 82 -13.90 -12.32 -5.54
CA ARG A 82 -14.05 -12.82 -6.91
C ARG A 82 -14.17 -14.35 -7.01
N GLY A 83 -14.18 -15.07 -5.89
CA GLY A 83 -14.26 -16.54 -5.87
C GLY A 83 -13.08 -17.22 -6.56
N ALA A 84 -11.91 -16.58 -6.59
CA ALA A 84 -10.69 -17.11 -7.22
C ALA A 84 -9.92 -18.10 -6.31
N TRP A 85 -10.57 -18.61 -5.26
CA TRP A 85 -10.05 -19.59 -4.31
C TRP A 85 -11.17 -20.55 -3.91
#